data_AF-A0A4P9J999-F1
#
_entry.id   AF-A0A4P9J999-F1
#
_cell.length_a   1.000
_cell.length_b   1.000
_cell.length_c   1.000
_cell.angle_alpha   90.00
_cell.angle_beta   90.00
_cell.angle_gamma   90.00
#
_symmetry.space_group_name_H-M   'P 1'
#
loop_
_entity.id
_entity.type
_entity.pdbx_description
1 polymer ?
#
loop_
_entity_poly.entity_id
_entity_poly.type
_entity_poly.pdbx_seq_one_letter_code
_entity_poly.pdbx_strand_id
1 'polypeptide(L)'
;MAYDPHDGGPVADRPAARPVERSGTAFQGAVWDVARESFRMHAGGEVLDREFIRHPGAVAVVALDDRDRVRMIRQYRHPVGRELWEVPAGLLDVEGEPMLDAARRELAEEADLVAARWDVLVDFYTTPGSSSERIRVYLARDLAEVPVDERHHRTGEEAGMPLAWVPVAEAVEAVLSGRMRNPSTALGILALHAHAARGFAGLRPADAPWEPAEEMAGATPAGDPSAPGAATGAPGRPAAP
;
A
#
# COMPACT_ATOMS: atom_id res chain seq x y z
N MET A 1 -11.27 3.89 -38.55
CA MET A 1 -11.04 2.59 -37.87
C MET A 1 -11.02 2.92 -36.37
N ALA A 2 -12.00 2.42 -35.60
CA ALA A 2 -12.04 2.70 -34.17
C ALA A 2 -10.86 1.98 -33.50
N TYR A 3 -10.07 2.69 -32.71
CA TYR A 3 -9.10 2.08 -31.81
C TYR A 3 -9.88 1.21 -30.84
N ASP A 4 -9.72 -0.12 -30.93
CA ASP A 4 -10.19 -1.01 -29.87
C ASP A 4 -9.10 -1.00 -28.79
N PRO A 5 -9.35 -0.37 -27.62
CA PRO A 5 -8.36 -0.31 -26.55
C PRO A 5 -8.14 -1.68 -25.91
N HIS A 6 -8.98 -2.67 -26.21
CA HIS A 6 -8.86 -4.03 -25.72
C HIS A 6 -8.25 -4.88 -26.83
N ASP A 7 -7.03 -5.38 -26.65
CA ASP A 7 -6.38 -6.29 -27.61
C ASP A 7 -7.03 -7.70 -27.63
N GLY A 8 -8.34 -7.80 -27.39
CA GLY A 8 -9.09 -9.05 -27.25
C GLY A 8 -8.83 -9.84 -25.96
N GLY A 9 -7.99 -9.32 -25.06
CA GLY A 9 -7.66 -9.91 -23.75
C GLY A 9 -8.53 -9.40 -22.59
N PRO A 10 -8.33 -9.94 -21.37
CA PRO A 10 -8.99 -9.42 -20.18
C PRO A 10 -8.60 -7.96 -19.90
N VAL A 11 -9.46 -7.23 -19.18
CA VAL A 11 -9.15 -5.88 -18.70
C VAL A 11 -8.03 -5.99 -17.67
N ALA A 12 -6.85 -5.45 -18.00
CA ALA A 12 -5.67 -5.46 -17.15
C ALA A 12 -4.77 -4.28 -17.48
N ASP A 13 -4.09 -3.77 -16.45
CA ASP A 13 -2.93 -2.91 -16.63
C ASP A 13 -1.79 -3.71 -17.26
N ARG A 14 -0.79 -3.02 -17.82
CA ARG A 14 0.34 -3.68 -18.48
C ARG A 14 1.66 -3.02 -18.09
N PRO A 15 2.70 -3.80 -17.78
CA PRO A 15 4.04 -3.27 -17.64
C PRO A 15 4.46 -2.55 -18.93
N ALA A 16 4.87 -1.29 -18.79
CA ALA A 16 5.29 -0.46 -19.91
C ALA A 16 6.47 0.42 -19.50
N ALA A 17 7.48 -0.17 -18.86
CA ALA A 17 8.68 0.54 -18.46
C ALA A 17 9.33 1.26 -19.65
N ARG A 18 9.91 2.43 -19.39
CA ARG A 18 10.72 3.19 -20.35
C ARG A 18 12.14 3.27 -19.81
N PRO A 19 13.17 3.08 -20.65
CA PRO A 19 14.54 3.27 -20.22
C PRO A 19 14.74 4.69 -19.66
N VAL A 20 15.28 4.76 -18.44
CA VAL A 20 15.65 6.02 -17.79
C VAL A 20 17.02 6.45 -18.32
N GLU A 21 17.10 7.64 -18.91
CA GLU A 21 18.35 8.21 -19.42
C GLU A 21 19.15 8.90 -18.32
N ARG A 22 18.47 9.52 -17.36
CA ARG A 22 19.07 10.19 -16.20
C ARG A 22 18.16 10.07 -14.99
N SER A 23 18.74 9.91 -13.81
CA SER A 23 18.03 9.91 -12.53
C SER A 23 18.78 10.77 -11.51
N GLY A 24 18.04 11.42 -10.61
CA GLY A 24 18.58 12.23 -9.53
C GLY A 24 17.49 12.66 -8.54
N THR A 25 17.87 13.48 -7.56
CA THR A 25 16.95 14.01 -6.54
C THR A 25 16.71 15.50 -6.81
N ALA A 26 15.46 15.88 -7.07
CA ALA A 26 15.05 17.28 -7.22
C ALA A 26 14.90 17.98 -5.86
N PHE A 27 14.46 17.25 -4.83
CA PHE A 27 14.30 17.78 -3.47
C PHE A 27 14.49 16.68 -2.42
N GLN A 28 15.21 17.00 -1.34
CA GLN A 28 15.38 16.12 -0.18
C GLN A 28 14.45 16.58 0.94
N GLY A 29 13.47 15.76 1.29
CA GLY A 29 12.53 16.05 2.36
C GLY A 29 12.91 15.36 3.68
N ALA A 30 12.13 15.66 4.72
CA ALA A 30 12.32 15.04 6.04
C ALA A 30 11.93 13.56 6.06
N VAL A 31 10.84 13.22 5.37
CA VAL A 31 10.31 11.85 5.25
C VAL A 31 10.62 11.30 3.85
N TRP A 32 10.22 12.03 2.81
CA TRP A 32 10.33 11.60 1.43
C TRP A 32 11.21 12.50 0.57
N ASP A 33 11.90 11.89 -0.39
CA ASP A 33 12.63 12.62 -1.43
C ASP A 33 11.75 12.74 -2.70
N VAL A 34 11.91 13.84 -3.42
CA VAL A 34 11.35 14.00 -4.77
C VAL A 34 12.44 13.60 -5.77
N ALA A 35 12.23 12.48 -6.44
CA ALA A 35 13.07 12.03 -7.54
C ALA A 35 12.79 12.87 -8.80
N ARG A 36 13.81 12.98 -9.67
CA ARG A 36 13.66 13.49 -11.03
C ARG A 36 14.30 12.52 -12.01
N GLU A 37 13.52 12.07 -12.99
CA GLU A 37 13.97 11.13 -14.01
C GLU A 37 13.71 11.68 -15.43
N SER A 38 14.69 11.50 -16.31
CA SER A 38 14.60 11.83 -17.74
C SER A 38 14.41 10.56 -18.56
N PHE A 39 13.41 10.51 -19.46
CA PHE A 39 13.17 9.38 -20.36
C PHE A 39 12.48 9.81 -21.66
N ARG A 40 12.36 8.90 -22.63
CA ARG A 40 11.58 9.12 -23.86
C ARG A 40 10.38 8.19 -23.92
N MET A 41 9.26 8.68 -24.46
CA MET A 41 8.04 7.87 -24.62
C MET A 41 8.20 6.78 -25.70
N HIS A 42 8.98 7.07 -26.74
CA HIS A 42 9.30 6.18 -27.85
C HIS A 42 10.70 6.49 -28.37
N ALA A 43 11.32 5.53 -29.06
CA ALA A 43 12.64 5.71 -29.66
C ALA A 43 12.63 6.90 -30.63
N GLY A 44 13.58 7.82 -30.46
CA GLY A 44 13.68 9.05 -31.26
C GLY A 44 12.71 10.17 -30.86
N GLY A 45 11.82 9.95 -29.88
CA GLY A 45 10.93 10.99 -29.33
C GLY A 45 11.69 12.00 -28.48
N GLU A 46 11.02 13.06 -28.00
CA GLU A 46 11.64 14.05 -27.10
C GLU A 46 11.99 13.48 -25.72
N VAL A 47 12.99 14.08 -25.06
CA VAL A 47 13.29 13.78 -23.65
C VAL A 47 12.28 14.50 -22.77
N LEU A 48 11.63 13.74 -21.91
CA LEU A 48 10.72 14.22 -20.89
C LEU A 48 11.38 14.11 -19.52
N ASP A 49 11.23 15.15 -18.71
CA ASP A 49 11.56 15.10 -17.28
C ASP A 49 10.28 14.86 -16.47
N ARG A 50 10.36 13.98 -15.48
CA ARG A 50 9.29 13.75 -14.49
C ARG A 50 9.84 13.80 -13.09
N GLU A 51 9.08 14.47 -12.23
CA GLU A 51 9.31 14.50 -10.80
C GLU A 51 8.23 13.72 -10.09
N PHE A 52 8.61 12.93 -9.09
CA PHE A 52 7.68 12.14 -8.30
C PHE A 52 8.27 11.81 -6.93
N ILE A 53 7.41 11.52 -5.97
CA ILE A 53 7.80 11.01 -4.66
C ILE A 53 8.24 9.55 -4.83
N ARG A 54 9.51 9.27 -4.53
CA ARG A 54 9.97 7.89 -4.46
C ARG A 54 9.59 7.32 -3.10
N HIS A 55 8.76 6.29 -3.12
CA HIS A 55 8.17 5.69 -1.92
C HIS A 55 8.51 4.18 -1.86
N PRO A 56 8.83 3.63 -0.67
CA PRO A 56 9.15 2.21 -0.49
C PRO A 56 7.95 1.29 -0.75
N GLY A 57 6.75 1.86 -0.67
CA GLY A 57 5.49 1.13 -0.66
C GLY A 57 5.02 0.88 0.76
N ALA A 58 3.82 0.35 0.89
CA ALA A 58 3.20 0.08 2.18
C ALA A 58 2.31 -1.16 2.11
N VAL A 59 1.84 -1.59 3.27
CA VAL A 59 0.81 -2.60 3.42
C VAL A 59 -0.31 -2.07 4.28
N ALA A 60 -1.50 -2.62 4.11
CA ALA A 60 -2.65 -2.32 4.95
C ALA A 60 -3.42 -3.60 5.26
N VAL A 61 -4.15 -3.64 6.37
CA VAL A 61 -4.80 -4.86 6.85
C VAL A 61 -6.27 -4.62 7.19
N VAL A 62 -7.15 -5.23 6.40
CA VAL A 62 -8.55 -5.37 6.76
C VAL A 62 -8.68 -6.59 7.67
N ALA A 63 -8.69 -6.37 8.98
CA ALA A 63 -8.91 -7.42 9.98
C ALA A 63 -10.41 -7.60 10.24
N LEU A 64 -10.97 -8.73 9.81
CA LEU A 64 -12.39 -9.07 9.89
C LEU A 64 -12.65 -10.09 11.00
N ASP A 65 -13.53 -9.75 11.95
CA ASP A 65 -13.96 -10.66 13.01
C ASP A 65 -15.16 -11.54 12.63
N ASP A 66 -15.53 -12.46 13.53
CA ASP A 66 -16.66 -13.38 13.40
C ASP A 66 -18.04 -12.69 13.47
N ARG A 67 -18.07 -11.39 13.80
CA ARG A 67 -19.29 -10.57 13.91
C ARG A 67 -19.45 -9.62 12.73
N ASP A 68 -18.70 -9.83 11.65
CA ASP A 68 -18.72 -8.98 10.45
C ASP A 68 -18.36 -7.51 10.75
N ARG A 69 -17.30 -7.33 11.55
CA ARG A 69 -16.74 -6.01 11.89
C ARG A 69 -15.27 -5.94 11.49
N VAL A 70 -14.84 -4.76 11.09
CA VAL A 70 -13.45 -4.45 10.75
C VAL A 70 -12.80 -3.70 11.91
N ARG A 71 -11.56 -4.08 12.24
CA ARG A 71 -10.73 -3.32 13.18
C ARG A 71 -10.19 -2.07 12.50
N MET A 72 -10.46 -0.91 13.10
CA MET A 72 -10.03 0.38 12.57
C MET A 72 -9.38 1.23 13.65
N ILE A 73 -8.52 2.13 13.21
CA ILE A 73 -7.87 3.18 13.98
C ILE A 73 -8.42 4.54 13.57
N ARG A 74 -8.27 5.55 14.43
CA ARG A 74 -8.53 6.94 14.09
C ARG A 74 -7.27 7.78 14.24
N GLN A 75 -6.65 8.11 13.12
CA GLN A 75 -5.34 8.75 13.07
C GLN A 75 -5.43 10.17 12.51
N TYR A 76 -4.73 11.12 13.13
CA TYR A 76 -4.59 12.45 12.57
C TYR A 76 -3.58 12.45 11.43
N ARG A 77 -4.01 12.93 10.26
CA ARG A 77 -3.16 13.13 9.08
C ARG A 77 -3.00 14.63 8.81
N HIS A 78 -1.81 15.15 9.12
CA HIS A 78 -1.51 16.58 8.94
C HIS A 78 -1.74 17.11 7.51
N PRO A 79 -1.35 16.41 6.42
CA PRO A 79 -1.51 16.92 5.05
C PRO A 79 -2.97 17.24 4.66
N VAL A 80 -3.94 16.55 5.27
CA VAL A 80 -5.37 16.80 5.04
C VAL A 80 -6.06 17.47 6.23
N GLY A 81 -5.33 17.71 7.32
CA GLY A 81 -5.80 18.37 8.54
C GLY A 81 -6.97 17.66 9.21
N ARG A 82 -7.01 16.32 9.19
CA ARG A 82 -8.16 15.54 9.67
C ARG A 82 -7.72 14.32 10.46
N GLU A 83 -8.54 13.94 11.43
CA GLU A 83 -8.59 12.56 11.92
C GLU A 83 -9.33 11.70 10.91
N LEU A 84 -8.67 10.70 10.37
CA LEU A 84 -9.24 9.74 9.42
C LEU A 84 -9.47 8.41 10.12
N TRP A 85 -10.58 7.77 9.76
CA TRP A 85 -10.72 6.34 10.01
C TRP A 85 -9.83 5.59 9.04
N GLU A 86 -8.89 4.83 9.58
CA GLU A 86 -7.93 4.03 8.81
C GLU A 86 -7.98 2.57 9.25
N VAL A 87 -7.70 1.66 8.33
CA VAL A 87 -7.30 0.29 8.68
C VAL A 87 -5.82 0.30 9.06
N PRO A 88 -5.35 -0.66 9.90
CA PRO A 88 -3.93 -0.76 10.22
C PRO A 88 -3.07 -0.82 8.97
N ALA A 89 -1.98 -0.06 8.94
CA ALA A 89 -1.12 0.08 7.77
C ALA A 89 0.27 0.57 8.15
N GLY A 90 1.26 0.20 7.36
CA GLY A 90 2.61 0.71 7.56
C GLY A 90 3.54 0.43 6.39
N LEU A 91 4.73 1.02 6.48
CA LEU A 91 5.68 1.11 5.39
C LEU A 91 6.47 -0.20 5.19
N LEU A 92 6.97 -0.37 3.97
CA LEU A 92 7.96 -1.39 3.64
C LEU A 92 9.38 -0.83 3.76
N ASP A 93 9.73 -0.36 4.96
CA ASP A 93 11.00 0.32 5.25
C ASP A 93 12.10 -0.61 5.78
N VAL A 94 11.77 -1.89 6.05
CA VAL A 94 12.72 -2.95 6.36
C VAL A 94 13.18 -3.64 5.08
N GLU A 95 14.48 -3.54 4.78
CA GLU A 95 15.05 -4.08 3.55
C GLU A 95 14.87 -5.61 3.46
N GLY A 96 14.22 -6.06 2.38
CA GLY A 96 13.96 -7.47 2.12
C GLY A 96 12.81 -8.09 2.93
N GLU A 97 12.12 -7.33 3.78
CA GLU A 97 10.95 -7.82 4.52
C GLU A 97 9.81 -8.21 3.54
N PRO A 98 9.29 -9.45 3.62
CA PRO A 98 8.10 -9.82 2.85
C PRO A 98 6.90 -8.95 3.24
N MET A 99 6.12 -8.50 2.26
CA MET A 99 4.91 -7.67 2.51
C MET A 99 3.95 -8.28 3.54
N LEU A 100 3.83 -9.61 3.56
CA LEU A 100 2.98 -10.30 4.54
C LEU A 100 3.51 -10.17 5.97
N ASP A 101 4.82 -10.18 6.16
CA ASP A 101 5.44 -10.07 7.48
C ASP A 101 5.35 -8.63 8.00
N ALA A 102 5.55 -7.64 7.13
CA ALA A 102 5.22 -6.24 7.43
C ALA A 102 3.75 -6.11 7.88
N ALA A 103 2.80 -6.71 7.13
CA ALA A 103 1.38 -6.61 7.45
C ALA A 103 1.03 -7.25 8.80
N ARG A 104 1.68 -8.37 9.15
CA ARG A 104 1.52 -9.03 10.46
C ARG A 104 2.07 -8.16 11.59
N ARG A 105 3.24 -7.55 11.39
CA ARG A 105 3.86 -6.62 12.34
C ARG A 105 2.94 -5.43 12.59
N GLU A 106 2.48 -4.75 11.54
CA GLU A 106 1.60 -3.59 11.67
C GLU A 106 0.26 -3.93 12.33
N LEU A 107 -0.34 -5.09 12.00
CA LEU A 107 -1.57 -5.52 12.67
C LEU A 107 -1.36 -5.73 14.18
N ALA A 108 -0.22 -6.29 14.58
CA ALA A 108 0.10 -6.50 15.99
C ALA A 108 0.39 -5.15 16.69
N GLU A 109 1.18 -4.28 16.06
CA GLU A 109 1.64 -3.01 16.62
C GLU A 109 0.52 -1.97 16.70
N GLU A 110 -0.31 -1.82 15.66
CA GLU A 110 -1.33 -0.78 15.61
C GLU A 110 -2.69 -1.21 16.17
N ALA A 111 -3.03 -2.49 16.06
CA ALA A 111 -4.38 -2.97 16.39
C ALA A 111 -4.47 -3.94 17.57
N ASP A 112 -3.34 -4.36 18.14
CA ASP A 112 -3.23 -5.39 19.19
C ASP A 112 -3.79 -6.75 18.74
N LEU A 113 -3.66 -7.10 17.45
CA LEU A 113 -4.23 -8.32 16.87
C LEU A 113 -3.18 -9.17 16.14
N VAL A 114 -3.41 -10.47 16.15
CA VAL A 114 -2.80 -11.44 15.25
C VAL A 114 -3.89 -12.21 14.50
N ALA A 115 -3.53 -12.85 13.40
CA ALA A 115 -4.47 -13.57 12.56
C ALA A 115 -3.87 -14.89 12.06
N ALA A 116 -4.67 -15.95 12.06
CA ALA A 116 -4.25 -17.26 11.55
C ALA A 116 -4.46 -17.41 10.04
N ARG A 117 -5.36 -16.62 9.44
CA ARG A 117 -5.69 -16.69 8.02
C ARG A 117 -5.47 -15.36 7.33
N TRP A 118 -4.71 -15.40 6.24
CA TRP A 118 -4.31 -14.25 5.44
C TRP A 118 -4.57 -14.51 3.98
N ASP A 119 -5.07 -13.51 3.28
CA ASP A 119 -5.25 -13.50 1.83
C ASP A 119 -4.93 -12.09 1.32
N VAL A 120 -4.46 -11.98 0.08
CA VAL A 120 -4.37 -10.66 -0.56
C VAL A 120 -5.78 -10.23 -0.97
N LEU A 121 -6.21 -9.07 -0.46
CA LEU A 121 -7.53 -8.52 -0.72
C LEU A 121 -7.54 -7.68 -1.99
N VAL A 122 -6.65 -6.69 -2.08
CA VAL A 122 -6.56 -5.78 -3.24
C VAL A 122 -5.20 -5.09 -3.26
N ASP A 123 -4.67 -4.84 -4.46
CA ASP A 123 -3.45 -4.05 -4.68
C ASP A 123 -3.82 -2.77 -5.42
N PHE A 124 -3.17 -1.67 -5.08
CA PHE A 124 -3.36 -0.42 -5.80
C PHE A 124 -2.15 0.51 -5.69
N TYR A 125 -2.10 1.46 -6.62
CA TYR A 125 -1.20 2.61 -6.56
C TYR A 125 -1.97 3.80 -6.03
N THR A 126 -1.40 4.54 -5.08
CA THR A 126 -2.15 5.62 -4.39
C THR A 126 -2.37 6.82 -5.29
N THR A 127 -1.29 7.35 -5.88
CA THR A 127 -1.32 8.51 -6.78
C THR A 127 -0.31 8.34 -7.93
N PRO A 128 -0.61 7.51 -8.96
CA PRO A 128 0.34 7.11 -10.01
C PRO A 128 0.98 8.26 -10.81
N GLY A 129 0.35 9.43 -10.84
CA GLY A 129 0.87 10.61 -11.51
C GLY A 129 1.98 11.34 -10.73
N SER A 130 2.17 11.04 -9.44
CA SER A 130 3.05 11.81 -8.55
C SER A 130 3.84 11.00 -7.53
N SER A 131 3.51 9.72 -7.31
CA SER A 131 4.18 8.87 -6.33
C SER A 131 4.37 7.47 -6.88
N SER A 132 5.50 6.85 -6.56
CA SER A 132 5.73 5.41 -6.81
C SER A 132 5.11 4.51 -5.73
N GLU A 133 4.37 5.08 -4.79
CA GLU A 133 3.74 4.35 -3.70
C GLU A 133 2.74 3.33 -4.22
N ARG A 134 3.00 2.09 -3.84
CA ARG A 134 2.15 0.93 -4.03
C ARG A 134 1.73 0.40 -2.67
N ILE A 135 0.46 0.03 -2.54
CA ILE A 135 -0.07 -0.52 -1.29
C ILE A 135 -0.75 -1.85 -1.59
N ARG A 136 -0.38 -2.86 -0.82
CA ARG A 136 -1.10 -4.13 -0.75
C ARG A 136 -2.00 -4.16 0.46
N VAL A 137 -3.30 -4.36 0.24
CA VAL A 137 -4.26 -4.60 1.32
C VAL A 137 -4.44 -6.09 1.51
N TYR A 138 -4.22 -6.56 2.73
CA TYR A 138 -4.46 -7.93 3.17
C TYR A 138 -5.81 -8.06 3.86
N LEU A 139 -6.46 -9.22 3.71
CA LEU A 139 -7.57 -9.66 4.54
C LEU A 139 -7.02 -10.59 5.63
N ALA A 140 -7.14 -10.17 6.88
CA ALA A 140 -6.79 -10.95 8.05
C ALA A 140 -8.06 -11.49 8.73
N ARG A 141 -8.09 -12.80 8.99
CA ARG A 141 -9.21 -13.53 9.61
C ARG A 141 -8.69 -14.53 10.63
N ASP A 142 -9.61 -15.11 11.40
CA ASP A 142 -9.30 -16.00 12.52
C ASP A 142 -8.39 -15.28 13.52
N LEU A 143 -8.92 -14.18 14.04
CA LEU A 143 -8.20 -13.17 14.82
C LEU A 143 -8.05 -13.59 16.28
N ALA A 144 -6.93 -13.22 16.89
CA ALA A 144 -6.70 -13.28 18.32
C ALA A 144 -6.03 -11.99 18.82
N GLU A 145 -6.20 -11.68 20.11
CA GLU A 145 -5.53 -10.53 20.71
C GLU A 145 -4.07 -10.83 21.01
N VAL A 146 -3.20 -9.83 20.83
CA VAL A 146 -1.84 -9.84 21.36
C VAL A 146 -1.92 -9.78 22.89
N PRO A 147 -1.21 -10.67 23.64
CA PRO A 147 -1.13 -10.60 25.09
C PRO A 147 -0.73 -9.21 25.58
N VAL A 148 -1.34 -8.72 26.67
CA VAL A 148 -1.19 -7.33 27.11
C VAL A 148 0.28 -6.96 27.38
N ASP A 149 1.05 -7.90 27.91
CA ASP A 149 2.47 -7.78 28.20
C ASP A 149 3.38 -7.84 26.96
N GLU A 150 2.85 -8.26 25.82
CA GLU A 150 3.53 -8.32 24.52
C GLU A 150 3.11 -7.19 23.56
N ARG A 151 2.14 -6.35 23.95
CA ARG A 151 1.66 -5.25 23.10
C ARG A 151 2.71 -4.19 22.89
N HIS A 152 2.79 -3.71 21.65
CA HIS A 152 3.66 -2.60 21.29
C HIS A 152 3.24 -1.31 22.01
N HIS A 153 4.20 -0.58 22.54
CA HIS A 153 3.94 0.71 23.16
C HIS A 153 3.93 1.82 22.09
N ARG A 154 2.75 2.16 21.58
CA ARG A 154 2.53 3.23 20.58
C ARG A 154 3.09 4.57 21.08
N THR A 155 3.81 5.30 20.23
CA THR A 155 4.43 6.59 20.54
C THR A 155 4.15 7.64 19.47
N GLY A 156 4.54 8.90 19.69
CA GLY A 156 4.40 9.94 18.67
C GLY A 156 2.95 10.18 18.25
N GLU A 157 2.69 10.17 16.94
CA GLU A 157 1.36 10.41 16.36
C GLU A 157 0.37 9.27 16.62
N GLU A 158 0.87 8.08 16.98
CA GLU A 158 0.07 6.91 17.35
C GLU A 158 -0.29 6.90 18.85
N ALA A 159 0.32 7.77 19.65
CA ALA A 159 0.07 7.83 21.08
C ALA A 159 -1.37 8.26 21.37
N GLY A 160 -2.17 7.32 21.89
CA GLY A 160 -3.59 7.56 22.17
C GLY A 160 -4.52 7.43 20.95
N MET A 161 -4.03 6.84 19.86
CA MET A 161 -4.82 6.51 18.68
C MET A 161 -6.02 5.60 19.05
N PRO A 162 -7.28 6.06 18.87
CA PRO A 162 -8.44 5.27 19.22
C PRO A 162 -8.59 4.06 18.31
N LEU A 163 -8.94 2.92 18.91
CA LEU A 163 -9.24 1.67 18.24
C LEU A 163 -10.73 1.36 18.31
N ALA A 164 -11.34 0.94 17.21
CA ALA A 164 -12.75 0.57 17.17
C ALA A 164 -13.01 -0.66 16.28
N TRP A 165 -14.06 -1.38 16.63
CA TRP A 165 -14.69 -2.37 15.76
C TRP A 165 -15.86 -1.70 15.05
N VAL A 166 -15.80 -1.63 13.73
CA VAL A 166 -16.84 -1.00 12.90
C VAL A 166 -17.55 -2.07 12.07
N PRO A 167 -18.88 -2.20 12.13
CA PRO A 167 -19.62 -3.12 11.26
C PRO A 167 -19.30 -2.87 9.78
N VAL A 168 -19.09 -3.94 9.00
CA VAL A 168 -18.76 -3.82 7.57
C VAL A 168 -19.81 -3.01 6.82
N ALA A 169 -21.10 -3.24 7.10
CA ALA A 169 -22.19 -2.48 6.49
C ALA A 169 -22.10 -0.97 6.79
N GLU A 170 -21.76 -0.59 8.02
CA GLU A 170 -21.59 0.82 8.39
C GLU A 170 -20.37 1.44 7.70
N ALA A 171 -19.26 0.70 7.64
CA ALA A 171 -18.05 1.15 6.96
C ALA A 171 -18.30 1.38 5.46
N VAL A 172 -19.02 0.47 4.79
CA VAL A 172 -19.42 0.63 3.38
C VAL A 172 -20.25 1.90 3.19
N GLU A 173 -21.29 2.10 4.00
CA GLU A 173 -22.11 3.32 3.94
C GLU A 173 -21.29 4.59 4.21
N ALA A 174 -20.36 4.54 5.16
CA ALA A 174 -19.48 5.66 5.47
C ALA A 174 -18.53 5.99 4.31
N VAL A 175 -18.01 4.99 3.59
CA VAL A 175 -17.19 5.19 2.38
C VAL A 175 -18.05 5.80 1.27
N LEU A 176 -19.18 5.17 0.93
CA LEU A 176 -20.03 5.59 -0.19
C LEU A 176 -20.64 6.98 0.02
N SER A 177 -20.93 7.37 1.27
CA SER A 177 -21.41 8.71 1.62
C SER A 177 -20.30 9.75 1.80
N GLY A 178 -19.03 9.36 1.66
CA GLY A 178 -17.89 10.26 1.79
C GLY A 178 -17.58 10.69 3.23
N ARG A 179 -18.01 9.92 4.24
CA ARG A 179 -17.59 10.10 5.65
C ARG A 179 -16.24 9.43 5.95
N MET A 180 -15.85 8.39 5.20
CA MET A 180 -14.52 7.78 5.22
C MET A 180 -13.81 8.01 3.88
N ARG A 181 -12.58 8.50 3.93
CA ARG A 181 -11.86 9.03 2.75
C ARG A 181 -10.42 8.55 2.61
N ASN A 182 -9.89 7.83 3.60
CA ASN A 182 -8.57 7.22 3.48
C ASN A 182 -8.63 6.17 2.34
N PRO A 183 -7.70 6.20 1.36
CA PRO A 183 -7.79 5.39 0.15
C PRO A 183 -7.66 3.88 0.42
N SER A 184 -6.69 3.45 1.23
CA SER A 184 -6.49 2.04 1.61
C SER A 184 -7.73 1.49 2.30
N THR A 185 -8.33 2.31 3.17
CA THR A 185 -9.54 1.96 3.90
C THR A 185 -10.75 1.87 2.98
N ALA A 186 -10.99 2.90 2.17
CA ALA A 186 -12.13 2.92 1.26
C ALA A 186 -12.08 1.75 0.27
N LEU A 187 -10.91 1.52 -0.35
CA LEU A 187 -10.73 0.43 -1.30
C LEU A 187 -10.80 -0.93 -0.59
N GLY A 188 -10.15 -1.09 0.57
CA GLY A 188 -10.18 -2.32 1.36
C GLY A 188 -11.60 -2.71 1.78
N ILE A 189 -12.40 -1.77 2.28
CA ILE A 189 -13.78 -2.02 2.68
C ILE A 189 -14.66 -2.40 1.49
N LEU A 190 -14.55 -1.70 0.36
CA LEU A 190 -15.33 -2.03 -0.84
C LEU A 190 -14.89 -3.36 -1.47
N ALA A 191 -13.60 -3.66 -1.48
CA ALA A 191 -13.06 -4.95 -1.92
C ALA A 191 -13.53 -6.08 -1.01
N LEU A 192 -13.49 -5.89 0.32
CA LEU A 192 -14.02 -6.83 1.29
C LEU A 192 -15.49 -7.14 1.00
N HIS A 193 -16.31 -6.10 0.83
CA HIS A 193 -17.73 -6.24 0.54
C HIS A 193 -17.97 -7.03 -0.76
N ALA A 194 -17.23 -6.73 -1.82
CA ALA A 194 -17.35 -7.42 -3.11
C ALA A 194 -16.92 -8.89 -3.04
N HIS A 195 -15.84 -9.21 -2.31
CA HIS A 195 -15.39 -10.59 -2.12
C HIS A 195 -16.33 -11.38 -1.20
N ALA A 196 -16.82 -10.78 -0.11
CA ALA A 196 -17.77 -11.40 0.81
C ALA A 196 -19.07 -11.80 0.09
N ALA A 197 -19.59 -10.95 -0.81
CA ALA A 197 -20.76 -11.25 -1.64
C ALA A 197 -20.58 -12.48 -2.55
N ARG A 198 -19.33 -12.92 -2.77
CA ARG A 198 -18.96 -14.11 -3.56
C ARG A 198 -18.43 -15.25 -2.69
N GLY A 199 -18.66 -15.20 -1.38
CA GLY A 199 -18.14 -16.20 -0.44
C GLY A 199 -16.61 -16.27 -0.41
N PHE A 200 -15.94 -15.13 -0.63
CA PHE A 200 -14.48 -15.00 -0.72
C PHE A 200 -13.84 -15.80 -1.87
N ALA A 201 -14.61 -16.18 -2.89
CA ALA A 201 -14.06 -16.79 -4.09
C ALA A 201 -13.10 -15.84 -4.82
N GLY A 202 -11.98 -16.39 -5.29
CA GLY A 202 -10.99 -15.64 -6.09
C GLY A 202 -10.07 -14.72 -5.30
N LEU A 203 -10.07 -14.79 -3.96
CA LEU A 203 -8.99 -14.20 -3.17
C LEU A 203 -7.65 -14.78 -3.61
N ARG A 204 -6.64 -13.91 -3.68
CA ARG A 204 -5.28 -14.33 -4.03
C ARG A 204 -4.56 -14.85 -2.78
N PRO A 205 -3.71 -15.88 -2.89
CA PRO A 205 -2.87 -16.33 -1.78
C PRO A 205 -2.08 -15.19 -1.13
N ALA A 206 -1.81 -15.26 0.18
CA ALA A 206 -1.10 -14.20 0.91
C ALA A 206 0.33 -13.94 0.40
N ASP A 207 0.95 -14.95 -0.20
CA ASP A 207 2.27 -14.92 -0.82
C ASP A 207 2.23 -14.65 -2.34
N ALA A 208 1.05 -14.33 -2.89
CA ALA A 208 0.93 -13.98 -4.30
C ALA A 208 1.93 -12.85 -4.64
N PRO A 209 2.62 -12.90 -5.78
CA PRO A 209 3.54 -11.83 -6.15
C PRO A 209 2.77 -10.51 -6.35
N TRP A 210 3.47 -9.37 -6.27
CA TRP A 210 2.87 -8.06 -6.59
C TRP A 210 2.44 -8.01 -8.06
N GLU A 211 3.36 -8.36 -8.96
CA GLU A 211 3.05 -8.55 -10.37
C GLU A 211 2.78 -10.04 -10.64
N PRO A 212 1.72 -10.40 -11.37
CA PRO A 212 1.51 -11.77 -11.85
C PRO A 212 2.77 -12.37 -12.51
N ALA A 213 3.00 -13.67 -12.34
CA ALA A 213 4.18 -14.36 -12.89
C ALA A 213 4.31 -14.25 -14.43
N GLU A 214 3.19 -14.06 -15.14
CA GLU A 214 3.15 -13.84 -16.58
C GLU A 214 3.78 -12.50 -17.00
N GLU A 215 3.81 -11.51 -16.11
CA GLU A 215 4.37 -10.16 -16.33
C GLU A 215 5.90 -10.13 -16.14
N MET A 216 6.44 -10.95 -15.22
CA MET A 216 7.89 -11.11 -15.02
C MET A 216 8.62 -11.74 -16.21
N ALA A 217 7.93 -12.56 -17.03
CA ALA A 217 8.53 -13.21 -18.20
C ALA A 217 8.77 -12.26 -19.38
N GLY A 218 8.12 -11.09 -19.39
CA GLY A 218 8.26 -10.05 -20.43
C GLY A 218 9.11 -8.85 -20.04
N ALA A 219 9.42 -8.69 -18.75
CA ALA A 219 10.27 -7.63 -18.25
C ALA A 219 11.74 -7.99 -18.45
N THR A 220 12.43 -7.29 -19.36
CA THR A 220 13.90 -7.20 -19.25
C THR A 220 14.17 -6.52 -17.90
N PRO A 221 15.00 -7.10 -17.01
CA PRO A 221 15.25 -6.48 -15.72
C PRO A 221 15.79 -5.08 -15.97
N ALA A 222 15.04 -4.05 -15.57
CA ALA A 222 15.62 -2.75 -15.34
C ALA A 222 16.72 -2.99 -14.31
N GLY A 223 17.96 -2.68 -14.68
CA GLY A 223 19.12 -2.89 -13.81
C GLY A 223 18.80 -2.39 -12.41
N ASP A 224 19.09 -3.23 -11.43
CA ASP A 224 18.84 -2.97 -10.03
C ASP A 224 19.42 -1.58 -9.65
N PRO A 225 18.56 -0.59 -9.32
CA PRO A 225 19.04 0.73 -8.92
C PRO A 225 19.52 0.74 -7.45
N SER A 226 19.55 -0.40 -6.76
CA SER A 226 20.06 -0.56 -5.40
C SER A 226 21.58 -0.42 -5.26
N ALA A 227 22.30 0.08 -6.27
CA ALA A 227 23.71 0.47 -6.10
C ALA A 227 23.82 1.92 -5.60
N PRO A 228 23.91 2.18 -4.29
CA PRO A 228 24.25 3.50 -3.80
C PRO A 228 25.68 3.83 -4.22
N GLY A 229 25.84 4.91 -4.99
CA GLY A 229 27.08 5.67 -4.95
C GLY A 229 27.28 6.13 -3.52
N ALA A 230 28.32 5.61 -2.86
CA ALA A 230 28.63 5.84 -1.46
C ALA A 230 28.49 7.33 -1.06
N ALA A 231 27.41 7.64 -0.34
CA ALA A 231 27.25 8.87 0.41
C ALA A 231 27.37 8.52 1.89
N THR A 232 28.43 9.01 2.49
CA THR A 232 28.79 8.84 3.90
C THR A 232 27.69 9.36 4.83
N GLY A 233 27.21 8.48 5.72
CA GLY A 233 26.65 8.76 7.05
C GLY A 233 25.70 9.96 7.18
N ALA A 234 24.40 9.73 6.98
CA ALA A 234 23.35 10.56 7.54
C ALA A 234 22.71 9.85 8.75
N PRO A 235 22.33 10.56 9.83
CA PRO A 235 21.64 9.97 10.97
C PRO A 235 20.29 9.37 10.53
N GLY A 236 19.87 8.29 11.19
CA GLY A 236 18.62 7.57 10.88
C GLY A 236 17.44 8.54 10.79
N ARG A 237 16.75 8.55 9.64
CA ARG A 237 15.52 9.31 9.46
C ARG A 237 14.45 8.74 10.41
N PRO A 238 13.58 9.57 11.00
CA PRO A 238 12.41 9.05 11.69
C PRO A 238 11.55 8.27 10.69
N ALA A 239 11.01 7.12 11.11
CA ALA A 239 9.98 6.43 10.35
C ALA A 239 8.81 7.38 10.08
N ALA A 240 8.18 7.28 8.90
CA ALA A 240 6.97 8.04 8.65
C ALA A 240 5.87 7.52 9.60
N PRO A 241 5.09 8.41 10.24
CA PRO A 241 3.90 8.03 11.00
C PRO A 241 2.75 7.59 10.09
#